data_AF-A0A6B9R777-F1
#
_entry.id   AF-A0A6B9R777-F1
#
_cell.length_a   1.000
_cell.length_b   1.000
_cell.length_c   1.000
_cell.angle_alpha   90.00
_cell.angle_beta   90.00
_cell.angle_gamma   90.00
#
_symmetry.space_group_name_H-M   'P 1'
#
loop_
_entity.id
_entity.type
_entity.pdbx_description
1 polymer ?
#
loop_
_entity_poly.entity_id
_entity_poly.type
_entity_poly.pdbx_seq_one_letter_code
_entity_poly.pdbx_strand_id
1 'polypeptide(L)'
;MVKLRLKRCGRKQRAVYRIVAIDVRARREGRDLRKVGFYDPIRNQTHLNVPAILYFLEKGAKPTGTVHDISKKADVFRELFLNCFFHLVFIYLLSM
;
A
#
# COMPACT_ATOMS: atom_id res chain seq x y z
N MET A 1 10.71 1.58 -10.95
CA MET A 1 10.04 0.57 -10.09
C MET A 1 8.91 1.27 -9.36
N VAL A 2 7.73 0.65 -9.28
CA VAL A 2 6.62 1.19 -8.49
C VAL A 2 6.92 1.05 -7.00
N LYS A 3 6.73 2.14 -6.26
CA LYS A 3 6.91 2.20 -4.81
C LYS A 3 5.64 2.73 -4.16
N LEU A 4 5.25 2.15 -3.04
CA LEU A 4 4.20 2.70 -2.18
C LEU A 4 4.86 3.68 -1.22
N ARG A 5 4.52 4.97 -1.33
CA ARG A 5 5.13 6.03 -0.52
C ARG A 5 4.10 7.08 -0.05
N LEU A 6 4.50 7.87 0.93
CA LEU A 6 3.72 8.98 1.47
C LEU A 6 3.91 10.25 0.64
N LYS A 7 2.80 10.77 0.11
CA LYS A 7 2.69 12.09 -0.52
C LYS A 7 2.22 13.09 0.53
N ARG A 8 2.94 14.19 0.75
CA ARG A 8 2.62 15.19 1.77
C ARG A 8 1.63 16.19 1.21
N CYS A 9 0.45 16.19 1.80
CA CYS A 9 -0.59 17.17 1.58
C CYS A 9 -0.80 18.01 2.85
N GLY A 10 -1.66 19.01 2.75
CA GLY A 10 -2.06 19.85 3.88
C GLY A 10 -1.38 21.22 3.88
N ARG A 11 -1.39 21.86 5.05
CA ARG A 11 -0.91 23.23 5.25
C ARG A 11 0.36 23.23 6.09
N LYS A 12 1.03 24.38 6.18
CA LYS A 12 2.12 24.59 7.15
C LYS A 12 1.61 24.20 8.55
N GLN A 13 2.41 23.44 9.31
CA GLN A 13 2.08 22.89 10.63
C GLN A 13 0.89 21.90 10.71
N ARG A 14 0.18 21.65 9.61
CA ARG A 14 -0.86 20.60 9.53
C ARG A 14 -0.58 19.67 8.36
N ALA A 15 0.37 18.76 8.58
CA ALA A 15 0.78 17.79 7.58
C ALA A 15 -0.17 16.59 7.55
N VAL A 16 -0.66 16.28 6.37
CA VAL A 16 -1.55 15.15 6.10
C VAL A 16 -0.94 14.34 4.97
N TYR A 17 -0.94 13.02 5.06
CA TYR A 17 -0.28 12.16 4.08
C TYR A 17 -1.28 11.35 3.26
N ARG A 18 -1.06 11.27 1.95
CA ARG A 18 -1.73 10.31 1.08
C ARG A 18 -0.78 9.16 0.80
N ILE A 19 -1.28 7.93 0.88
CA ILE A 19 -0.51 6.75 0.48
C ILE A 19 -0.78 6.53 -0.99
N VAL A 20 0.27 6.57 -1.81
CA VAL A 20 0.18 6.51 -3.27
C VAL A 20 1.12 5.47 -3.84
N ALA A 21 0.67 4.80 -4.90
CA ALA A 21 1.51 3.99 -5.77
C ALA A 21 2.06 4.88 -6.89
N ILE A 22 3.38 4.92 -7.01
CA ILE A 22 4.07 5.84 -7.93
C ILE A 22 5.43 5.26 -8.32
N ASP A 23 5.94 5.64 -9.49
CA ASP A 23 7.30 5.26 -9.88
C ASP A 23 8.34 6.01 -9.00
N VAL A 24 9.42 5.32 -8.65
CA VAL A 24 10.53 5.85 -7.82
C VAL A 24 11.11 7.13 -8.40
N ARG A 25 11.19 7.23 -9.74
CA ARG A 25 11.78 8.38 -10.45
C ARG A 25 10.94 9.65 -10.37
N ALA A 26 9.64 9.52 -10.08
CA ALA A 26 8.77 10.68 -10.00
C ALA A 26 9.07 11.52 -8.75
N ARG A 27 8.86 12.84 -8.86
CA ARG A 27 8.93 13.78 -7.72
C ARG A 27 7.97 13.37 -6.60
N ARG A 28 8.30 13.71 -5.35
CA ARG A 28 7.49 13.37 -4.16
C ARG A 28 6.00 13.69 -4.33
N GLU A 29 5.70 14.91 -4.77
CA GLU A 29 4.34 15.41 -5.00
C GLU A 29 3.86 15.26 -6.46
N GLY A 30 4.60 14.52 -7.27
CA GLY A 30 4.31 14.33 -8.70
C GLY A 30 3.05 13.52 -8.98
N ARG A 31 2.86 13.19 -10.26
CA ARG A 31 1.74 12.37 -10.76
C ARG A 31 1.85 10.95 -10.22
N ASP A 32 0.83 10.53 -9.49
CA ASP A 32 0.67 9.18 -8.98
C ASP A 32 -0.05 8.27 -9.99
N LEU A 33 0.21 6.96 -9.89
CA LEU A 33 -0.50 5.94 -10.67
C LEU A 33 -1.88 5.71 -10.05
N ARG A 34 -1.92 5.53 -8.73
CA ARG A 34 -3.16 5.32 -7.96
C ARG A 34 -2.99 5.72 -6.50
N LYS A 35 -4.01 6.36 -5.95
CA LYS A 35 -4.14 6.57 -4.51
C LYS A 35 -4.65 5.28 -3.85
N VAL A 36 -3.90 4.79 -2.86
CA VAL A 36 -4.20 3.53 -2.15
C VAL A 36 -4.59 3.75 -0.68
N GLY A 37 -4.41 4.96 -0.15
CA GLY A 37 -4.80 5.24 1.22
C GLY A 37 -4.55 6.67 1.66
N PHE A 38 -4.73 6.89 2.96
CA PHE A 38 -4.65 8.16 3.65
C PHE A 38 -4.16 7.94 5.07
N TYR A 39 -3.32 8.87 5.53
CA TYR A 39 -2.73 8.86 6.87
C TYR A 39 -2.67 10.29 7.42
N ASP A 40 -3.37 10.54 8.52
CA ASP A 40 -3.33 11.79 9.27
C ASP A 40 -2.72 11.54 10.65
N PRO A 41 -1.49 12.04 10.91
CA PRO A 41 -0.83 11.86 12.20
C PRO A 41 -1.42 12.75 13.31
N ILE A 42 -2.13 13.83 12.97
CA ILE A 42 -2.69 14.75 13.97
C ILE A 42 -3.98 14.17 14.54
N ARG A 43 -4.79 13.56 13.67
CA ARG A 43 -6.04 12.91 14.06
C ARG A 43 -5.88 11.42 14.34
N ASN A 44 -4.68 10.87 14.16
CA ASN A 44 -4.41 9.43 14.17
C ASN A 44 -5.35 8.61 13.27
N GLN A 45 -5.85 9.23 12.19
CA GLN A 45 -6.77 8.58 11.25
C GLN A 45 -5.99 7.92 10.13
N THR A 46 -6.23 6.63 9.93
CA THR A 46 -5.63 5.86 8.84
C THR A 46 -6.73 5.16 8.06
N HIS A 47 -6.78 5.42 6.76
CA HIS A 47 -7.69 4.73 5.85
C HIS A 47 -6.88 4.06 4.74
N LEU A 48 -6.93 2.74 4.68
CA LEU A 48 -6.23 1.94 3.68
C LEU A 48 -7.24 1.28 2.75
N ASN A 49 -7.01 1.40 1.45
CA ASN A 49 -7.71 0.61 0.46
C ASN A 49 -6.94 -0.70 0.25
N VAL A 50 -7.25 -1.70 1.08
CA VAL A 50 -6.60 -3.00 1.11
C VAL A 50 -6.50 -3.67 -0.26
N PRO A 51 -7.59 -3.84 -1.07
CA PRO A 51 -7.48 -4.52 -2.36
C PRO A 51 -6.56 -3.79 -3.35
N ALA A 52 -6.53 -2.45 -3.30
CA ALA A 52 -5.60 -1.69 -4.13
C ALA A 52 -4.14 -1.88 -3.69
N ILE A 53 -3.88 -1.98 -2.38
CA ILE A 53 -2.53 -2.23 -1.85
C ILE A 53 -2.06 -3.63 -2.23
N LEU A 54 -2.89 -4.65 -2.03
CA LEU A 54 -2.61 -6.04 -2.40
C LEU A 54 -2.23 -6.15 -3.89
N TYR A 55 -3.04 -5.55 -4.77
CA TYR A 55 -2.75 -5.52 -6.21
C TYR A 55 -1.34 -5.00 -6.53
N PHE A 56 -0.90 -3.91 -5.89
CA PHE A 56 0.45 -3.39 -6.14
C PHE A 56 1.55 -4.26 -5.52
N LEU A 57 1.31 -4.85 -4.35
CA LEU A 57 2.25 -5.75 -3.70
C LEU A 57 2.47 -7.03 -4.53
N GLU A 58 1.39 -7.62 -5.08
CA GLU A 58 1.45 -8.76 -6.00
C GLU A 58 2.23 -8.43 -7.29
N LYS A 59 2.09 -7.20 -7.79
CA LYS A 59 2.87 -6.70 -8.93
C LYS A 59 4.32 -6.32 -8.59
N GLY A 60 4.78 -6.57 -7.36
CA GLY A 60 6.15 -6.34 -6.91
C GLY A 60 6.45 -4.92 -6.45
N ALA A 61 5.43 -4.12 -6.13
CA ALA A 61 5.66 -2.80 -5.57
C ALA A 61 6.27 -2.89 -4.16
N LYS A 62 7.31 -2.09 -3.90
CA LYS A 62 7.97 -2.06 -2.58
C LYS A 62 7.38 -0.93 -1.71
N PRO A 63 6.93 -1.18 -0.47
CA PRO A 63 6.56 -0.11 0.44
C PRO A 63 7.78 0.60 1.05
N THR A 64 7.64 1.87 1.42
CA THR A 64 8.60 2.57 2.30
C THR A 64 8.41 2.14 3.76
N GLY A 65 9.43 2.28 4.61
CA GLY A 65 9.39 1.84 6.03
C GLY A 65 8.11 2.24 6.77
N THR A 66 7.76 3.54 6.77
CA THR A 66 6.53 4.00 7.43
C THR A 66 5.25 3.41 6.83
N VAL A 67 5.21 3.20 5.51
CA VAL A 67 4.04 2.57 4.86
C VAL A 67 3.97 1.09 5.21
N HIS A 68 5.11 0.42 5.33
CA HIS A 68 5.18 -0.97 5.79
C HIS A 68 4.65 -1.08 7.23
N ASP A 69 5.05 -0.19 8.13
CA ASP A 69 4.57 -0.20 9.52
C ASP A 69 3.07 0.07 9.60
N ILE A 70 2.55 1.00 8.79
CA ILE A 70 1.11 1.28 8.69
C ILE A 70 0.36 0.06 8.15
N SER A 71 0.84 -0.56 7.09
CA SER A 71 0.22 -1.77 6.52
C SER A 71 0.30 -2.97 7.46
N LYS A 72 1.36 -3.08 8.27
CA LYS A 72 1.51 -4.11 9.29
C LYS A 72 0.51 -3.92 10.44
N LYS A 73 0.28 -2.69 10.90
CA LYS A 73 -0.74 -2.37 11.90
C LYS A 73 -2.17 -2.65 11.44
N ALA A 74 -2.39 -2.65 10.13
CA ALA A 74 -3.70 -2.90 9.52
C ALA A 74 -3.86 -4.35 9.02
N ASP A 75 -2.97 -5.27 9.42
CA ASP A 75 -2.98 -6.70 9.08
C ASP A 75 -3.06 -7.06 7.58
N VAL A 76 -2.74 -6.12 6.69
CA VAL A 76 -2.80 -6.29 5.22
C VAL A 76 -1.95 -7.47 4.74
N PHE A 77 -0.83 -7.73 5.41
CA PHE A 77 0.04 -8.85 5.05
C PHE A 77 -0.60 -10.20 5.31
N ARG A 78 -1.50 -10.32 6.29
CA ARG A 78 -2.18 -11.60 6.60
C ARG A 78 -3.07 -12.05 5.45
N GLU A 79 -3.79 -11.12 4.83
CA GLU A 79 -4.63 -11.40 3.66
C GLU A 79 -3.80 -11.81 2.43
N LEU A 80 -2.61 -11.23 2.27
CA LEU A 80 -1.71 -11.55 1.18
C LEU A 80 -1.20 -13.00 1.24
N PHE A 81 -0.88 -13.48 2.45
CA PHE A 81 -0.48 -14.87 2.67
C PHE A 81 -1.63 -15.85 2.42
N LEU A 82 -2.86 -15.51 2.84
CA LEU A 82 -4.04 -16.35 2.60
C LEU A 82 -4.32 -16.49 1.10
N ASN A 83 -4.30 -15.40 0.35
CA ASN A 83 -4.57 -15.44 -1.10
C ASN A 83 -3.55 -16.31 -1.84
N CYS A 84 -2.27 -16.22 -1.48
CA CYS A 84 -1.23 -17.06 -2.09
C CYS A 84 -1.43 -18.54 -1.76
N PHE A 85 -1.78 -18.86 -0.51
CA PHE A 85 -2.04 -20.23 -0.07
C PHE A 85 -3.24 -20.85 -0.77
N PHE A 86 -4.37 -20.14 -0.84
CA PHE A 86 -5.56 -20.60 -1.56
C PHE A 86 -5.28 -20.84 -3.04
N HIS A 87 -4.51 -19.95 -3.69
CA HIS A 87 -4.16 -20.10 -5.10
C HIS A 87 -3.27 -21.34 -5.35
N LEU A 88 -2.31 -21.61 -4.47
CA LEU A 88 -1.45 -22.81 -4.56
C LEU A 88 -2.25 -24.10 -4.34
N VAL A 89 -3.11 -24.13 -3.32
CA VAL A 89 -3.98 -25.28 -3.02
C VAL A 89 -4.96 -25.54 -4.17
N PHE A 90 -5.54 -24.49 -4.76
CA PHE A 90 -6.45 -24.61 -5.88
C PHE A 90 -5.78 -25.15 -7.15
N ILE A 91 -4.56 -24.67 -7.47
CA ILE A 91 -3.78 -25.22 -8.58
C ILE A 91 -3.50 -26.70 -8.35
N TYR A 92 -3.08 -27.07 -7.13
CA TYR A 92 -2.74 -28.45 -6.79
C TYR A 92 -3.95 -29.40 -6.91
N LEU A 93 -5.13 -28.97 -6.44
CA LEU A 93 -6.39 -29.71 -6.54
C LEU A 93 -6.91 -29.88 -7.97
N LEU A 94 -6.62 -28.94 -8.88
CA LEU A 94 -6.99 -29.05 -10.31
C LEU A 94 -6.04 -29.92 -11.12
N SER A 95 -4.85 -30.22 -10.59
CA SER A 95 -3.84 -31.05 -11.24
C SER A 95 -3.87 -32.53 -10.84
N MET A 96 -4.77 -32.92 -9.93
CA MET A 96 -5.07 -34.31 -9.57
C MET A 96 -6.41 -34.73 -10.18
#